data_AF-A0A5J4P6R7-F1
#
_entry.id   AF-A0A5J4P6R7-F1
#
_cell.length_a   1.000
_cell.length_b   1.000
_cell.length_c   1.000
_cell.angle_alpha   90.00
_cell.angle_beta   90.00
_cell.angle_gamma   90.00
#
_symmetry.space_group_name_H-M   'P 1'
#
loop_
_entity.id
_entity.type
_entity.pdbx_description
1 polymer ?
#
loop_
_entity_poly.entity_id
_entity_poly.type
_entity_poly.pdbx_seq_one_letter_code
_entity_poly.pdbx_strand_id
1 'polypeptide(L)'
;KWNKGWINIVNPFRASIVLGTPGSGKSYAIVNNCIKQQIGKGFALYCYDYKFDDLSVIAYNTMLNNMDKYKVKPKFYVINFDNPRKSHRCNPIAPGFMTDISDAYESAYTIMLNLNKTWIQKQGDFFVESPIILFAAIIWYLKIYANGKYCTFPHAIEFLNRKYADIFPVLTSYP
;
A
#
# COMPACT_ATOMS: atom_id res chain seq x y z
N LYS A 1 5.43 44.40 0.51
CA LYS A 1 6.57 44.24 1.47
C LYS A 1 6.56 42.78 1.92
N TRP A 2 7.60 41.99 1.62
CA TRP A 2 7.69 40.58 2.04
C TRP A 2 8.30 40.53 3.44
N ASN A 3 7.59 39.91 4.40
CA ASN A 3 8.09 39.75 5.76
C ASN A 3 8.70 38.36 5.91
N LYS A 4 9.90 38.28 6.48
CA LYS A 4 10.51 36.99 6.86
C LYS A 4 9.74 36.44 8.06
N GLY A 5 9.30 35.19 7.97
CA GLY A 5 8.56 34.53 9.04
C GLY A 5 8.21 33.09 8.71
N TRP A 6 7.79 32.34 9.74
CA TRP A 6 7.34 30.96 9.62
C TRP A 6 5.83 30.87 9.81
N ILE A 7 5.19 30.05 8.98
CA ILE A 7 3.81 29.59 9.25
C ILE A 7 3.92 28.30 10.04
N ASN A 8 3.56 28.34 11.32
CA ASN A 8 3.62 27.17 12.19
C ASN A 8 2.35 26.33 12.08
N ILE A 9 2.50 25.08 11.62
CA ILE A 9 1.44 24.07 11.69
C ILE A 9 1.59 23.35 13.02
N VAL A 10 0.78 23.74 14.01
CA VAL A 10 0.90 23.27 15.40
C VAL A 10 0.56 21.78 15.53
N ASN A 11 -0.40 21.28 14.72
CA ASN A 11 -0.84 19.89 14.78
C ASN A 11 -1.05 19.28 13.38
N PRO A 12 0.02 18.81 12.71
CA PRO A 12 -0.08 18.19 11.39
C PRO A 12 -0.74 16.79 11.41
N PHE A 13 -0.97 16.21 12.59
CA PHE A 13 -1.53 14.86 12.74
C PHE A 13 -3.05 14.80 12.58
N ARG A 14 -3.74 15.95 12.57
CA ARG A 14 -5.20 16.05 12.35
C ARG A 14 -5.60 16.10 10.86
N ALA A 15 -4.76 15.54 10.00
CA ALA A 15 -4.79 15.69 8.55
C ALA A 15 -4.59 17.15 8.09
N SER A 16 -4.23 17.30 6.82
CA SER A 16 -4.07 18.60 6.17
C SER A 16 -4.51 18.47 4.72
N ILE A 17 -5.34 19.40 4.25
CA ILE A 17 -5.85 19.42 2.89
C ILE A 17 -5.34 20.66 2.15
N VAL A 18 -4.86 20.47 0.92
CA VAL A 18 -4.40 21.56 0.05
C VAL A 18 -5.31 21.60 -1.17
N LEU A 19 -6.12 22.65 -1.28
CA LEU A 19 -7.08 22.84 -2.37
C LEU A 19 -6.55 23.84 -3.40
N GLY A 20 -6.89 23.62 -4.68
CA GLY A 20 -6.58 24.57 -5.75
C GLY A 20 -6.71 23.95 -7.14
N THR A 21 -6.87 24.78 -8.15
CA THR A 21 -7.02 24.36 -9.56
C THR A 21 -5.72 23.81 -10.16
N PRO A 22 -5.76 23.02 -11.25
CA PRO A 22 -4.56 22.66 -11.99
C PRO A 22 -3.74 23.91 -12.37
N GLY A 23 -2.41 23.83 -12.25
CA GLY A 23 -1.52 24.97 -12.53
C GLY A 23 -1.39 26.02 -11.42
N SER A 24 -2.17 25.94 -10.33
CA SER A 24 -2.15 26.94 -9.24
C SER A 24 -0.89 26.91 -8.34
N GLY A 25 0.15 26.16 -8.70
CA GLY A 25 1.42 26.13 -7.97
C GLY A 25 1.44 25.36 -6.65
N LYS A 26 0.41 24.55 -6.32
CA LYS A 26 0.32 23.79 -5.05
C LYS A 26 1.57 22.96 -4.73
N SER A 27 2.12 22.28 -5.74
CA SER A 27 3.27 21.40 -5.56
C SER A 27 4.49 22.20 -5.12
N TYR A 28 4.80 23.27 -5.83
CA TYR A 28 5.95 24.13 -5.53
C TYR A 28 5.79 24.88 -4.21
N ALA A 29 4.62 25.48 -3.98
CA ALA A 29 4.39 26.34 -2.83
C ALA A 29 4.24 25.55 -1.52
N ILE A 30 3.55 24.41 -1.54
CA ILE A 30 3.15 23.67 -0.33
C ILE A 30 3.78 22.28 -0.28
N VAL A 31 3.50 21.41 -1.27
CA VAL A 31 3.84 19.97 -1.19
C VAL A 31 5.35 19.74 -1.07
N ASN A 32 6.15 20.39 -1.93
CA ASN A 32 7.61 20.25 -1.92
C ASN A 32 8.21 20.70 -0.57
N ASN A 33 7.66 21.77 0.00
CA ASN A 33 8.09 22.27 1.30
C ASN A 33 7.67 21.35 2.44
N CYS A 34 6.47 20.77 2.37
CA CYS A 34 6.02 19.75 3.32
C CYS A 34 6.95 18.53 3.28
N ILE A 35 7.25 17.98 2.10
CA ILE A 35 8.19 16.84 1.96
C ILE A 35 9.53 17.18 2.60
N LYS A 36 10.12 18.33 2.22
CA LYS A 36 11.42 18.76 2.75
C LYS A 36 11.42 18.90 4.27
N GLN A 37 10.40 19.54 4.83
CA GLN A 37 10.32 19.78 6.27
C GLN A 37 9.99 18.52 7.07
N GLN A 38 9.14 17.63 6.56
CA GLN A 38 8.82 16.38 7.24
C GLN A 38 10.07 15.49 7.34
N ILE A 39 10.79 15.33 6.22
CA ILE A 39 12.05 14.59 6.19
C ILE A 39 13.10 15.26 7.08
N GLY A 40 13.28 16.58 7.00
CA GLY A 40 14.24 17.30 7.85
C GLY A 40 13.93 17.25 9.36
N LYS A 41 12.68 16.97 9.73
CA LYS A 41 12.24 16.72 11.11
C LYS A 41 12.34 15.24 11.51
N GLY A 42 12.85 14.37 10.65
CA GLY A 42 13.04 12.95 10.93
C GLY A 42 11.78 12.09 10.78
N PHE A 43 10.73 12.58 10.12
CA PHE A 43 9.54 11.78 9.85
C PHE A 43 9.80 10.76 8.73
N ALA A 44 9.13 9.60 8.83
CA ALA A 44 8.92 8.69 7.71
C ALA A 44 7.84 9.27 6.79
N LEU A 45 7.98 9.05 5.48
CA LEU A 45 7.10 9.61 4.47
C LEU A 45 6.52 8.50 3.58
N TYR A 46 5.20 8.52 3.42
CA TYR A 46 4.51 7.80 2.35
C TYR A 46 4.11 8.82 1.28
N CYS A 47 4.66 8.70 0.08
CA CYS A 47 4.49 9.67 -1.01
C CYS A 47 3.83 8.99 -2.21
N TYR A 48 2.66 9.50 -2.60
CA TYR A 48 2.00 9.14 -3.86
C TYR A 48 2.41 10.14 -4.94
N ASP A 49 3.23 9.69 -5.88
CA ASP A 49 3.78 10.51 -6.95
C ASP A 49 3.10 10.16 -8.29
N TYR A 50 2.03 10.89 -8.60
CA TYR A 50 1.25 10.67 -9.82
C TYR A 50 2.05 10.95 -11.11
N LYS A 51 3.06 11.83 -11.05
CA LYS A 51 3.92 12.20 -12.17
C LYS A 51 5.34 11.70 -11.95
N PHE A 52 5.45 10.41 -11.64
CA PHE A 52 6.73 9.82 -11.29
C PHE A 52 7.81 10.15 -12.33
N ASP A 53 8.97 10.69 -11.95
CA ASP A 53 9.57 10.78 -10.61
C ASP A 53 9.63 12.19 -9.98
N ASP A 54 8.72 13.11 -10.34
CA ASP A 54 8.71 14.52 -9.90
C ASP A 54 8.89 14.70 -8.37
N LEU A 55 8.00 14.11 -7.56
CA LEU A 55 8.07 14.24 -6.09
C LEU A 55 9.10 13.28 -5.48
N SER A 56 9.29 12.13 -6.13
CA SER A 56 10.19 11.07 -5.68
C SER A 56 11.65 11.55 -5.66
N VAL A 57 12.09 12.28 -6.69
CA VAL A 57 13.44 12.88 -6.75
C VAL A 57 13.66 13.87 -5.60
N ILE A 58 12.65 14.70 -5.31
CA ILE A 58 12.72 15.67 -4.20
C ILE A 58 12.83 14.93 -2.87
N ALA A 59 11.98 13.94 -2.64
CA ALA A 59 11.98 13.15 -1.41
C ALA A 59 13.31 12.41 -1.21
N TYR A 60 13.81 11.72 -2.24
CA TYR A 60 15.06 10.96 -2.18
C TYR A 60 16.27 11.85 -1.88
N ASN A 61 16.45 12.95 -2.63
CA ASN A 61 17.56 13.87 -2.41
C ASN A 61 17.47 14.55 -1.04
N THR A 62 16.26 14.91 -0.59
CA THR A 62 16.09 15.48 0.75
C THR A 62 16.46 14.45 1.82
N MET A 63 16.04 13.20 1.66
CA MET A 63 16.37 12.12 2.61
C MET A 63 17.89 11.95 2.72
N LEU A 64 18.61 11.86 1.60
CA LEU A 64 20.08 11.74 1.57
C LEU A 64 20.77 12.88 2.33
N ASN A 65 20.28 14.11 2.16
CA ASN A 65 20.84 15.29 2.82
C ASN A 65 20.44 15.44 4.30
N ASN A 66 19.56 14.59 4.82
CA ASN A 66 19.07 14.65 6.21
C ASN A 66 19.23 13.31 6.93
N MET A 67 20.09 12.40 6.45
CA MET A 67 20.32 11.10 7.08
C MET A 67 20.81 11.21 8.53
N ASP A 68 21.46 12.31 8.90
CA ASP A 68 21.91 12.65 10.26
C ASP A 68 20.75 12.95 11.22
N LYS A 69 19.56 13.29 10.70
CA LYS A 69 18.38 13.61 11.51
C LYS A 69 17.66 12.38 12.05
N TYR A 70 18.01 11.19 11.58
CA TYR A 70 17.33 9.95 11.92
C TYR A 70 18.15 9.11 12.90
N LYS A 71 17.52 8.70 14.02
CA LYS A 71 18.12 7.70 14.94
C LYS A 71 18.39 6.37 14.24
N VAL A 72 17.47 5.95 13.37
CA VAL A 72 17.63 4.78 12.49
C VAL A 72 17.57 5.27 11.05
N LYS A 73 18.67 5.08 10.31
CA LYS A 73 18.78 5.55 8.93
C LYS A 73 17.63 5.01 8.06
N PRO A 74 16.84 5.88 7.40
CA PRO A 74 15.72 5.45 6.58
C PRO A 74 16.21 4.75 5.31
N LYS A 75 15.33 3.89 4.76
CA LYS A 75 15.49 3.30 3.44
C LYS A 75 14.42 3.90 2.51
N PHE A 76 14.75 4.01 1.23
CA PHE A 76 13.84 4.52 0.22
C PHE A 76 13.29 3.36 -0.61
N TYR A 77 11.98 3.16 -0.56
CA TYR A 77 11.27 2.14 -1.32
C TYR A 77 10.31 2.80 -2.30
N VAL A 78 10.21 2.22 -3.48
CA VAL A 78 9.35 2.70 -4.59
C VAL A 78 8.50 1.54 -5.05
N ILE A 79 7.19 1.76 -5.15
CA ILE A 79 6.26 0.85 -5.84
C ILE A 79 5.83 1.56 -7.13
N ASN A 80 6.22 1.01 -8.28
CA ASN A 80 5.98 1.62 -9.59
C ASN A 80 5.20 0.64 -10.48
N PHE A 81 3.95 1.00 -10.78
CA PHE A 81 3.04 0.18 -11.58
C PHE A 81 3.22 0.41 -13.10
N ASP A 82 3.73 1.57 -13.52
CA ASP A 82 3.96 1.87 -14.94
C ASP A 82 5.25 1.20 -15.46
N ASN A 83 6.30 1.22 -14.63
CA ASN A 83 7.58 0.57 -14.91
C ASN A 83 7.97 -0.37 -13.76
N PRO A 84 7.56 -1.66 -13.84
CA PRO A 84 7.88 -2.66 -12.83
C PRO A 84 9.38 -2.89 -12.62
N ARG A 85 10.26 -2.48 -13.55
CA ARG A 85 11.73 -2.59 -13.37
C ARG A 85 12.29 -1.55 -12.41
N LYS A 86 11.60 -0.41 -12.25
CA LYS A 86 11.94 0.64 -11.27
C LYS A 86 11.22 0.45 -9.92
N SER A 87 10.42 -0.60 -9.79
CA SER A 87 9.70 -0.93 -8.57
C SER A 87 10.50 -1.88 -7.69
N HIS A 88 10.48 -1.64 -6.39
CA HIS A 88 10.75 -2.66 -5.40
C HIS A 88 9.64 -3.71 -5.47
N ARG A 89 9.99 -4.97 -5.18
CA ARG A 89 9.03 -6.07 -5.13
C ARG A 89 8.34 -6.05 -3.77
N CYS A 90 7.03 -6.17 -3.78
CA CYS A 90 6.19 -6.28 -2.60
C CYS A 90 5.21 -7.43 -2.82
N ASN A 91 4.98 -8.22 -1.77
CA ASN A 91 3.93 -9.22 -1.74
C ASN A 91 2.87 -8.75 -0.75
N PRO A 92 1.67 -8.31 -1.21
CA PRO A 92 0.63 -7.78 -0.33
C PRO A 92 0.06 -8.84 0.62
N ILE A 93 0.23 -10.12 0.30
CA ILE A 93 -0.20 -11.25 1.12
C ILE A 93 1.01 -12.01 1.69
N ALA A 94 2.08 -11.30 2.04
CA ALA A 94 3.26 -11.93 2.61
C ALA A 94 2.91 -12.68 3.92
N PRO A 95 3.33 -13.95 4.07
CA PRO A 95 2.85 -14.81 5.17
C PRO A 95 3.28 -14.29 6.54
N GLY A 96 4.41 -13.59 6.64
CA GLY A 96 4.90 -12.99 7.89
C GLY A 96 4.03 -11.84 8.41
N PHE A 97 3.10 -11.32 7.61
CA PHE A 97 2.13 -10.30 8.03
C PHE A 97 0.77 -10.88 8.40
N MET A 98 0.57 -12.20 8.31
CA MET A 98 -0.69 -12.87 8.64
C MET A 98 -0.51 -13.79 9.85
N THR A 99 -1.11 -13.39 10.96
CA THR A 99 -1.10 -14.12 12.23
C THR A 99 -2.22 -15.15 12.28
N ASP A 100 -3.45 -14.74 11.93
CA ASP A 100 -4.64 -15.57 11.91
C ASP A 100 -5.42 -15.46 10.60
N ILE A 101 -6.53 -16.21 10.48
CA ILE A 101 -7.34 -16.26 9.27
C ILE A 101 -8.06 -14.94 8.99
N SER A 102 -8.28 -14.08 9.99
CA SER A 102 -8.87 -12.76 9.81
C SER A 102 -7.94 -11.85 9.02
N ASP A 103 -6.61 -11.96 9.18
CA ASP A 103 -5.66 -11.19 8.34
C ASP A 103 -5.74 -11.57 6.85
N ALA A 104 -5.97 -12.86 6.57
CA ALA A 104 -6.18 -13.34 5.20
C ALA A 104 -7.53 -12.84 4.63
N TYR A 105 -8.57 -12.81 5.47
CA TYR A 105 -9.86 -12.24 5.12
C TYR A 105 -9.78 -10.74 4.80
N GLU A 106 -9.14 -9.93 5.66
CA GLU A 106 -8.97 -8.49 5.44
C GLU A 106 -8.18 -8.18 4.16
N SER A 107 -7.16 -9.00 3.88
CA SER A 107 -6.40 -8.93 2.63
C SER A 107 -7.27 -9.23 1.42
N ALA A 108 -8.01 -10.35 1.45
CA ALA A 108 -8.94 -10.74 0.39
C ALA A 108 -10.02 -9.69 0.15
N TYR A 109 -10.64 -9.21 1.23
CA TYR A 109 -11.66 -8.18 1.23
C TYR A 109 -11.18 -6.90 0.57
N THR A 110 -10.02 -6.39 1.01
CA THR A 110 -9.40 -5.18 0.44
C THR A 110 -9.11 -5.36 -1.04
N ILE A 111 -8.57 -6.51 -1.45
CA ILE A 111 -8.24 -6.78 -2.86
C ILE A 111 -9.51 -6.84 -3.72
N MET A 112 -10.50 -7.64 -3.31
CA MET A 112 -11.71 -7.89 -4.11
C MET A 112 -12.58 -6.63 -4.27
N LEU A 113 -12.73 -5.84 -3.21
CA LEU A 113 -13.47 -4.58 -3.29
C LEU A 113 -12.78 -3.52 -4.15
N ASN A 114 -11.45 -3.51 -4.20
CA ASN A 114 -10.71 -2.59 -5.07
C ASN A 114 -10.72 -3.04 -6.54
N LEU A 115 -10.89 -4.35 -6.82
CA LEU A 115 -11.11 -4.87 -8.18
C LEU A 115 -12.50 -4.54 -8.70
N ASN A 116 -13.54 -4.60 -7.86
CA ASN A 116 -14.90 -4.20 -8.22
C ASN A 116 -15.51 -3.24 -7.19
N LYS A 117 -15.32 -1.94 -7.42
CA LYS A 117 -15.81 -0.88 -6.53
C LYS A 117 -17.33 -0.89 -6.32
N THR A 118 -18.12 -1.49 -7.21
CA THR A 118 -19.58 -1.60 -7.02
C THR A 118 -19.95 -2.50 -5.85
N TRP A 119 -19.08 -3.44 -5.48
CA TRP A 119 -19.29 -4.34 -4.35
C TRP A 119 -19.22 -3.64 -3.00
N ILE A 120 -18.58 -2.46 -2.93
CA ILE A 120 -18.52 -1.64 -1.72
C ILE A 120 -19.94 -1.28 -1.24
N GLN A 121 -20.88 -1.10 -2.16
CA GLN A 121 -22.27 -0.76 -1.85
C GLN A 121 -23.17 -1.99 -1.59
N LYS A 122 -22.62 -3.20 -1.76
CA LYS A 122 -23.33 -4.48 -1.72
C LYS A 122 -22.73 -5.45 -0.68
N GLN A 123 -22.08 -4.91 0.35
CA GLN A 123 -21.50 -5.73 1.42
C GLN A 123 -22.61 -6.50 2.14
N GLY A 124 -22.34 -7.77 2.45
CA GLY A 124 -23.35 -8.70 2.96
C GLY A 124 -24.16 -9.45 1.89
N ASP A 125 -24.06 -9.06 0.61
CA ASP A 125 -24.66 -9.85 -0.47
C ASP A 125 -23.88 -11.15 -0.67
N PHE A 126 -24.60 -12.26 -0.81
CA PHE A 126 -24.00 -13.58 -1.03
C PHE A 126 -22.98 -13.62 -2.18
N PHE A 127 -23.24 -12.93 -3.29
CA PHE A 127 -22.36 -12.89 -4.46
C PHE A 127 -21.12 -12.00 -4.29
N VAL A 128 -21.08 -11.18 -3.23
CA VAL A 128 -19.90 -10.40 -2.84
C VAL A 128 -19.10 -11.17 -1.80
N GLU A 129 -19.76 -11.71 -0.78
CA GLU A 129 -19.10 -12.41 0.33
C GLU A 129 -18.49 -13.75 -0.09
N SER A 130 -19.19 -14.55 -0.90
CA SER A 130 -18.71 -15.87 -1.34
C SER A 130 -17.33 -15.85 -2.01
N PRO A 131 -17.06 -14.99 -3.02
CA PRO A 131 -15.74 -14.94 -3.64
C PRO A 131 -14.66 -14.35 -2.71
N ILE A 132 -15.01 -13.47 -1.76
CA ILE A 132 -14.07 -12.97 -0.74
C ILE A 132 -13.65 -14.10 0.19
N ILE A 133 -14.62 -14.88 0.70
CA ILE A 133 -14.37 -16.02 1.59
C ILE A 133 -13.53 -17.09 0.88
N LEU A 134 -13.86 -17.41 -0.38
CA LEU A 134 -13.08 -18.35 -1.17
C LEU A 134 -11.62 -17.88 -1.33
N PHE A 135 -11.42 -16.61 -1.66
CA PHE A 135 -10.08 -16.07 -1.84
C PHE A 135 -9.30 -16.00 -0.52
N ALA A 136 -9.96 -15.66 0.59
CA ALA A 136 -9.39 -15.72 1.93
C ALA A 136 -8.92 -17.14 2.30
N ALA A 137 -9.73 -18.15 2.01
CA ALA A 137 -9.38 -19.56 2.25
C ALA A 137 -8.15 -19.98 1.41
N ILE A 138 -8.05 -19.52 0.16
CA ILE A 138 -6.88 -19.77 -0.69
C ILE A 138 -5.62 -19.10 -0.13
N ILE A 139 -5.71 -17.83 0.28
CA ILE A 139 -4.58 -17.10 0.88
C ILE A 139 -4.10 -17.82 2.14
N TRP A 140 -5.04 -18.22 3.00
CA TRP A 140 -4.74 -18.94 4.24
C TRP A 140 -4.09 -20.30 3.98
N TYR A 141 -4.64 -21.08 3.04
CA TYR A 141 -4.05 -22.33 2.60
C TYR A 141 -2.60 -22.13 2.13
N LEU A 142 -2.33 -21.15 1.27
CA LEU A 142 -0.98 -20.89 0.79
C LEU A 142 -0.03 -20.44 1.90
N LYS A 143 -0.53 -19.79 2.95
CA LYS A 143 0.24 -19.41 4.14
C LYS A 143 0.66 -20.62 4.96
N ILE A 144 -0.23 -21.58 5.20
CA ILE A 144 0.09 -22.78 5.98
C ILE A 144 0.87 -23.82 5.16
N TYR A 145 0.58 -23.92 3.86
CA TYR A 145 1.21 -24.90 2.97
C TYR A 145 2.69 -24.57 2.75
N ALA A 146 3.54 -25.58 2.93
CA ALA A 146 4.99 -25.47 2.79
C ALA A 146 5.58 -24.25 3.53
N ASN A 147 5.04 -23.95 4.73
CA ASN A 147 5.44 -22.81 5.56
C ASN A 147 5.41 -21.46 4.81
N GLY A 148 4.37 -21.24 4.01
CA GLY A 148 4.15 -19.95 3.34
C GLY A 148 5.03 -19.71 2.11
N LYS A 149 5.83 -20.70 1.68
CA LYS A 149 6.73 -20.57 0.51
C LYS A 149 6.02 -20.10 -0.75
N TYR A 150 4.75 -20.51 -0.92
CA TYR A 150 3.92 -20.19 -2.09
C TYR A 150 2.86 -19.13 -1.81
N CYS A 151 2.85 -18.54 -0.61
CA CYS A 151 1.93 -17.48 -0.22
C CYS A 151 2.31 -16.17 -0.92
N THR A 152 1.90 -16.05 -2.18
CA THR A 152 2.17 -14.91 -3.05
C THR A 152 0.99 -14.66 -3.97
N PHE A 153 0.81 -13.40 -4.36
CA PHE A 153 -0.34 -13.01 -5.18
C PHE A 153 -0.47 -13.79 -6.50
N PRO A 154 0.60 -14.06 -7.29
CA PRO A 154 0.48 -14.88 -8.50
C PRO A 154 0.03 -16.31 -8.25
N HIS A 155 0.54 -16.96 -7.18
CA HIS A 155 0.12 -18.32 -6.83
C HIS A 155 -1.34 -18.35 -6.37
N ALA A 156 -1.81 -17.34 -5.63
CA ALA A 156 -3.21 -17.23 -5.22
C ALA A 156 -4.15 -17.09 -6.43
N ILE A 157 -3.78 -16.27 -7.42
CA ILE A 157 -4.54 -16.13 -8.68
C ILE A 157 -4.55 -17.44 -9.46
N GLU A 158 -3.40 -18.09 -9.63
CA GLU A 158 -3.31 -19.37 -10.35
C GLU A 158 -4.17 -20.45 -9.68
N PHE A 159 -4.15 -20.50 -8.35
CA PHE A 159 -4.96 -21.44 -7.56
C PHE A 159 -6.45 -21.13 -7.71
N LEU A 160 -6.85 -19.86 -7.64
CA LEU A 160 -8.25 -19.42 -7.82
C LEU A 160 -8.79 -19.74 -9.22
N ASN A 161 -7.94 -19.79 -10.25
CA ASN A 161 -8.33 -20.12 -11.63
C ASN A 161 -8.46 -21.63 -11.92
N ARG A 162 -8.21 -22.50 -10.94
CA ARG A 162 -8.43 -23.95 -11.08
C ARG A 162 -9.91 -24.30 -11.00
N LYS A 163 -10.26 -25.52 -11.43
CA LYS A 163 -11.65 -25.99 -11.32
C LYS A 163 -12.00 -26.21 -9.84
N TYR A 164 -13.24 -25.93 -9.46
CA TYR A 164 -13.70 -26.16 -8.09
C TYR A 164 -13.53 -27.61 -7.62
N ALA A 165 -13.66 -28.58 -8.55
CA ALA A 165 -13.40 -29.99 -8.28
C ALA A 165 -11.95 -30.29 -7.84
N ASP A 166 -11.00 -29.42 -8.22
CA ASP A 166 -9.59 -29.53 -7.82
C ASP A 166 -9.31 -28.70 -6.55
N ILE A 167 -9.92 -27.51 -6.46
CA ILE A 167 -9.72 -26.55 -5.35
C ILE A 167 -10.28 -27.08 -4.04
N PHE A 168 -11.56 -27.51 -4.01
CA PHE A 168 -12.23 -27.82 -2.76
C PHE A 168 -11.62 -29.01 -2.01
N PRO A 169 -11.26 -30.13 -2.65
CA PRO A 169 -10.58 -31.23 -1.94
C PRO A 169 -9.27 -30.79 -1.29
N VAL A 170 -8.52 -29.87 -1.93
CA VAL A 170 -7.30 -29.32 -1.35
C VAL A 170 -7.64 -28.46 -0.14
N LEU A 171 -8.56 -27.50 -0.27
CA LEU A 171 -8.93 -26.60 0.83
C LEU A 171 -9.55 -27.33 2.03
N THR A 172 -10.31 -28.41 1.81
CA THR A 172 -10.92 -29.20 2.91
C THR A 172 -9.96 -30.21 3.54
N SER A 173 -8.83 -30.51 2.88
CA SER A 173 -7.81 -31.42 3.43
C SER A 173 -6.89 -30.78 4.48
N TYR A 174 -6.99 -29.46 4.67
CA TYR A 174 -6.21 -28.71 5.65
C TYR A 174 -7.13 -28.02 6.67
N PRO A 175 -6.71 -27.97 7.95
CA PRO A 175 -7.46 -27.34 9.03
C PRO A 175 -7.50 -25.81 8.93
#